data_AF-A0AAV9CRN1-F1
#
_entry.id   AF-A0AAV9CRN1-F1
#
_cell.length_a   1.000
_cell.length_b   1.000
_cell.length_c   1.000
_cell.angle_alpha   90.00
_cell.angle_beta   90.00
_cell.angle_gamma   90.00
#
_symmetry.space_group_name_H-M   'P 1'
#
loop_
_entity.id
_entity.type
_entity.pdbx_description
1 polymer ?
#
loop_
_entity_poly.entity_id
_entity_poly.type
_entity_poly.pdbx_seq_one_letter_code
_entity_poly.pdbx_strand_id
1 'polypeptide(L)'
;MHSIDWTVFSSVRTDAMTSDVIAPSPWTIFGCENGLRLFKETKEGGFGGKHWADHPAIMAVGVIDASSEAIFRTLMSLGSSRTEWDFCFYRGNVVEHLDGHTDIIHKQLHRDWLPWGMKQRDLLLQRYWRREDDGTYVILYHSVFHKKCRPQRGYIRACLKSGGYVISPVNQGKQSVVKHMLAIDWKFWKSFLFTSSAKYVTMRMLGRVAALRELFKAGLGSYQSSDFSSGELTREIGVPQHENEDIKVEVQSTGEHSEVGPSEEAKNSIIKPANPGGSFLQLNDAADEFFDVPEESENGQIEMGWSSTPEMQSQVHDVRHPRLSAAADILKRLHDLAVQKRGCVDSHDIAAGERASCCFGATLPKDPSCGLPCSWTTADPSTFLIRGESYLQDHQKIKAKGTLMQMVAADWLRSDKREDDLGGRPGGIVQKYAAQGSNEFFFIINIQVPGSTTYNLAFYYMMNEPIENNSLLDKFIKGDDAYRNSRFKLIPYISKGSWIVKQSVGKKACLVGQALQIHYFHGKNYLELGIDVGSSTVARGVVSLVLGYLTNLVIEMAFLIQGNTHEELPEALIGTCRLNHLDASKAFLVK
;
A
#
# COMPACT_ATOMS: atom_id res chain seq x y z
N MET A 1 25.46 47.73 17.46
CA MET A 1 24.27 46.93 17.86
C MET A 1 23.85 46.11 16.65
N HIS A 2 24.06 44.80 16.68
CA HIS A 2 23.63 43.90 15.61
C HIS A 2 22.23 43.37 15.91
N SER A 3 21.33 43.44 14.94
CA SER A 3 20.03 42.77 15.02
C SER A 3 20.25 41.26 14.86
N ILE A 4 19.91 40.49 15.88
CA ILE A 4 19.92 39.03 15.82
C ILE A 4 18.72 38.59 14.99
N ASP A 5 18.98 37.91 13.88
CA ASP A 5 17.95 37.30 13.04
C ASP A 5 17.48 36.00 13.71
N TRP A 6 16.24 35.99 14.19
CA TRP A 6 15.66 34.89 14.96
C TRP A 6 15.23 33.69 14.09
N THR A 7 15.52 33.69 12.79
CA THR A 7 15.20 32.57 11.88
C THR A 7 16.14 31.37 11.98
N VAL A 8 17.23 31.45 12.75
CA VAL A 8 18.31 30.43 12.77
C VAL A 8 18.12 29.30 13.80
N PHE A 9 17.19 29.41 14.75
CA PHE A 9 16.96 28.39 15.80
C PHE A 9 15.58 27.70 15.71
N SER A 10 15.48 26.70 14.82
CA SER A 10 14.51 25.60 14.97
C SER A 10 15.01 24.26 14.39
N SER A 11 16.33 24.05 14.42
CA SER A 11 17.02 22.87 13.86
C SER A 11 17.46 21.85 14.93
N VAL A 12 16.53 21.37 15.78
CA VAL A 12 16.79 20.21 16.65
C VAL A 12 15.59 19.25 16.68
N ARG A 13 15.76 18.08 16.06
CA ARG A 13 14.92 16.87 16.16
C ARG A 13 13.42 17.01 15.87
N THR A 14 13.11 16.97 14.59
CA THR A 14 12.07 16.05 14.08
C THR A 14 12.63 15.30 12.88
N ASP A 15 12.99 14.03 13.07
CA ASP A 15 13.33 13.10 11.99
C ASP A 15 12.06 12.66 11.25
N ALA A 16 11.35 13.65 10.68
CA ALA A 16 10.24 13.42 9.79
C ALA A 16 10.79 12.87 8.47
N MET A 17 10.76 11.53 8.34
CA MET A 17 11.49 10.77 7.33
C MET A 17 11.47 11.41 5.94
N THR A 18 12.67 11.62 5.40
CA THR A 18 12.90 12.16 4.07
C THR A 18 12.47 11.15 3.00
N SER A 19 11.63 11.60 2.06
CA SER A 19 11.20 10.82 0.88
C SER A 19 12.42 10.48 0.03
N ASP A 20 12.58 9.20 -0.35
CA ASP A 20 13.67 8.74 -1.23
C ASP A 20 13.45 9.10 -2.71
N VAL A 21 12.38 9.84 -2.98
CA VAL A 21 11.99 10.31 -4.31
C VAL A 21 11.82 11.82 -4.29
N ILE A 22 12.47 12.51 -5.22
CA ILE A 22 12.29 13.93 -5.49
C ILE A 22 11.09 14.12 -6.42
N ALA A 23 10.01 14.70 -5.89
CA ALA A 23 8.81 14.99 -6.68
C ALA A 23 8.06 16.23 -6.13
N PRO A 24 7.40 17.02 -7.00
CA PRO A 24 6.59 18.14 -6.56
C PRO A 24 5.39 17.69 -5.72
N SER A 25 4.87 18.58 -4.88
CA SER A 25 3.64 18.33 -4.13
C SER A 25 2.44 18.20 -5.10
N PRO A 26 1.67 17.10 -5.05
CA PRO A 26 0.47 16.94 -5.88
C PRO A 26 -0.75 17.71 -5.31
N TRP A 27 -0.56 18.59 -4.33
CA TRP A 27 -1.63 19.29 -3.61
C TRP A 27 -1.51 20.81 -3.72
N THR A 28 -2.59 21.46 -4.16
CA THR A 28 -2.75 22.91 -4.11
C THR A 28 -3.76 23.27 -3.02
N ILE A 29 -3.39 24.12 -2.05
CA ILE A 29 -4.34 24.68 -1.08
C ILE A 29 -5.33 25.60 -1.81
N PHE A 30 -6.62 25.56 -1.44
CA PHE A 30 -7.65 26.45 -2.01
C PHE A 30 -8.55 27.12 -0.98
N GLY A 31 -8.39 26.81 0.32
CA GLY A 31 -9.18 27.44 1.37
C GLY A 31 -8.75 27.02 2.78
N CYS A 32 -9.31 27.70 3.77
CA CYS A 32 -9.25 27.33 5.18
C CYS A 32 -10.62 27.60 5.80
N GLU A 33 -11.20 26.63 6.49
CA GLU A 33 -12.54 26.72 7.07
C GLU A 33 -12.58 25.95 8.39
N ASN A 34 -13.08 26.57 9.48
CA ASN A 34 -13.09 25.98 10.83
C ASN A 34 -11.73 25.38 11.25
N GLY A 35 -10.64 26.08 10.96
CA GLY A 35 -9.26 25.63 11.22
C GLY A 35 -8.77 24.44 10.36
N LEU A 36 -9.59 23.94 9.43
CA LEU A 36 -9.21 22.90 8.47
C LEU A 36 -8.60 23.54 7.22
N ARG A 37 -7.38 23.17 6.87
CA ARG A 37 -6.75 23.56 5.59
C ARG A 37 -7.29 22.67 4.48
N LEU A 38 -7.81 23.26 3.42
CA LEU A 38 -8.48 22.57 2.31
C LEU A 38 -7.61 22.55 1.06
N PHE A 39 -7.34 21.35 0.53
CA PHE A 39 -6.48 21.13 -0.63
C PHE A 39 -7.22 20.38 -1.74
N LYS A 40 -6.87 20.70 -2.98
CA LYS A 40 -7.29 19.98 -4.19
C LYS A 40 -6.06 19.34 -4.84
N GLU A 41 -6.27 18.17 -5.43
CA GLU A 41 -5.24 17.51 -6.23
C GLU A 41 -4.90 18.39 -7.46
N THR A 42 -3.61 18.60 -7.69
CA THR A 42 -3.10 19.38 -8.81
C THR A 42 -3.32 18.57 -10.09
N LYS A 43 -3.94 19.18 -11.13
CA LYS A 43 -4.06 18.53 -12.44
C LYS A 43 -2.67 18.52 -13.10
N GLU A 44 -1.99 17.38 -13.05
CA GLU A 44 -0.77 17.14 -13.83
C GLU A 44 -1.09 17.31 -15.33
N GLY A 45 -0.38 18.22 -16.00
CA GLY A 45 -0.62 18.61 -17.38
C GLY A 45 -0.16 17.54 -18.37
N GLY A 46 -1.01 16.56 -18.67
CA GLY A 46 -0.77 15.53 -19.67
C GLY A 46 -1.98 15.33 -20.59
N PHE A 47 -1.73 15.18 -21.89
CA PHE A 47 -2.76 15.13 -22.94
C PHE A 47 -3.80 13.99 -22.76
N GLY A 48 -5.04 14.24 -23.19
CA GLY A 48 -5.95 13.21 -23.73
C GLY A 48 -6.88 12.43 -22.78
N GLY A 49 -6.65 12.39 -21.47
CA GLY A 49 -7.41 11.52 -20.54
C GLY A 49 -8.76 12.05 -20.06
N LYS A 50 -9.83 12.00 -20.88
CA LYS A 50 -11.16 12.57 -20.56
C LYS A 50 -11.91 12.01 -19.32
N HIS A 51 -11.48 10.92 -18.68
CA HIS A 51 -12.31 10.19 -17.69
C HIS A 51 -12.03 10.44 -16.19
N TRP A 52 -10.92 11.10 -15.82
CA TRP A 52 -10.65 11.45 -14.41
C TRP A 52 -11.13 12.87 -14.03
N ALA A 53 -11.45 13.70 -15.01
CA ALA A 53 -11.63 15.15 -14.84
C ALA A 53 -12.86 15.58 -14.00
N ASP A 54 -13.85 14.70 -13.80
CA ASP A 54 -15.14 15.07 -13.19
C ASP A 54 -15.15 15.12 -11.66
N HIS A 55 -14.21 14.42 -11.00
CA HIS A 55 -14.20 14.25 -9.53
C HIS A 55 -12.76 14.29 -8.98
N PRO A 56 -12.12 15.47 -8.92
CA PRO A 56 -10.76 15.61 -8.37
C PRO A 56 -10.74 15.28 -6.87
N ALA A 57 -9.62 14.74 -6.37
CA ALA A 57 -9.49 14.48 -4.94
C ALA A 57 -9.43 15.80 -4.15
N ILE A 58 -10.17 15.83 -3.03
CA ILE A 58 -10.20 16.95 -2.07
C ILE A 58 -9.73 16.42 -0.72
N MET A 59 -8.87 17.19 -0.05
CA MET A 59 -8.34 16.88 1.27
C MET A 59 -8.65 18.01 2.25
N ALA A 60 -9.01 17.64 3.49
CA ALA A 60 -9.02 18.54 4.64
C ALA A 60 -7.93 18.09 5.64
N VAL A 61 -7.18 19.05 6.18
CA VAL A 61 -6.12 18.80 7.16
C VAL A 61 -6.39 19.60 8.42
N GLY A 62 -6.51 18.92 9.56
CA GLY A 62 -6.63 19.50 10.89
C GLY A 62 -5.57 18.95 11.86
N VAL A 63 -5.44 19.60 13.01
CA VAL A 63 -4.72 19.07 14.18
C VAL A 63 -5.76 18.69 15.22
N ILE A 64 -5.55 17.57 15.90
CA ILE A 64 -6.41 17.05 16.97
C ILE A 64 -5.55 16.79 18.22
N ASP A 65 -6.05 17.20 19.38
CA ASP A 65 -5.43 17.02 20.69
C ASP A 65 -5.63 15.59 21.23
N ALA A 66 -5.15 14.61 20.48
CA ALA A 66 -5.17 13.19 20.83
C ALA A 66 -4.06 12.40 20.12
N SER A 67 -3.74 11.22 20.66
CA SER A 67 -2.80 10.29 20.05
C SER A 67 -3.32 9.73 18.73
N SER A 68 -2.41 9.33 17.85
CA SER A 68 -2.76 8.81 16.52
C SER A 68 -3.59 7.53 16.62
N GLU A 69 -3.32 6.70 17.64
CA GLU A 69 -4.06 5.49 17.94
C GLU A 69 -5.49 5.75 18.44
N ALA A 70 -5.70 6.70 19.36
CA ALA A 70 -7.05 7.02 19.83
C ALA A 70 -7.94 7.50 18.68
N ILE A 71 -7.39 8.37 17.82
CA ILE A 71 -8.05 8.85 16.61
C ILE A 71 -8.32 7.69 15.63
N PHE A 72 -7.36 6.78 15.45
CA PHE A 72 -7.51 5.58 14.62
C PHE A 72 -8.68 4.70 15.13
N ARG A 73 -8.68 4.32 16.41
CA ARG A 73 -9.75 3.51 17.03
C ARG A 73 -11.12 4.18 16.84
N THR A 74 -11.24 5.48 17.11
CA THR A 74 -12.47 6.25 16.90
C THR A 74 -12.90 6.27 15.43
N LEU A 75 -11.97 6.36 14.48
CA LEU A 75 -12.25 6.29 13.04
C LEU A 75 -12.60 4.89 12.54
N MET A 76 -12.14 3.84 13.23
CA MET A 76 -12.45 2.46 12.91
C MET A 76 -13.85 2.03 13.38
N SER A 77 -14.38 2.68 14.42
CA SER A 77 -15.72 2.43 14.96
C SER A 77 -16.85 2.58 13.93
N LEU A 78 -17.83 1.65 14.00
CA LEU A 78 -19.06 1.63 13.19
C LEU A 78 -20.34 1.51 14.06
N GLY A 79 -20.20 1.48 15.40
CA GLY A 79 -21.31 1.37 16.35
C GLY A 79 -22.00 2.70 16.66
N SER A 80 -22.78 2.72 17.74
CA SER A 80 -23.51 3.90 18.25
C SER A 80 -22.59 5.10 18.53
N SER A 81 -21.45 4.88 19.17
CA SER A 81 -20.44 5.91 19.49
C SER A 81 -19.95 6.70 18.26
N ARG A 82 -20.08 6.15 17.05
CA ARG A 82 -19.78 6.86 15.80
C ARG A 82 -20.77 7.99 15.51
N THR A 83 -22.03 7.84 15.89
CA THR A 83 -23.10 8.84 15.66
C THR A 83 -22.98 10.07 16.56
N GLU A 84 -22.24 9.97 17.68
CA GLU A 84 -22.01 11.08 18.61
C GLU A 84 -21.22 12.24 17.98
N TRP A 85 -20.43 11.97 16.93
CA TRP A 85 -19.55 12.97 16.31
C TRP A 85 -19.56 12.99 14.77
N ASP A 86 -19.75 11.86 14.08
CA ASP A 86 -19.77 11.82 12.61
C ASP A 86 -21.17 12.16 12.10
N PHE A 87 -21.50 13.46 12.07
CA PHE A 87 -22.80 13.99 11.64
C PHE A 87 -23.26 13.54 10.23
N CYS A 88 -22.39 12.94 9.42
CA CYS A 88 -22.79 12.34 8.16
C CYS A 88 -23.29 10.89 8.31
N PHE A 89 -22.84 10.17 9.34
CA PHE A 89 -22.99 8.74 9.52
C PHE A 89 -24.27 8.39 10.28
N TYR A 90 -25.11 7.54 9.69
CA TYR A 90 -26.35 7.06 10.32
C TYR A 90 -26.17 5.68 10.95
N ARG A 91 -25.59 4.74 10.19
CA ARG A 91 -25.33 3.37 10.62
C ARG A 91 -24.20 2.76 9.78
N GLY A 92 -23.49 1.80 10.33
CA GLY A 92 -22.58 0.96 9.56
C GLY A 92 -22.44 -0.43 10.17
N ASN A 93 -21.83 -1.32 9.39
CA ASN A 93 -21.48 -2.66 9.82
C ASN A 93 -20.33 -3.19 8.94
N VAL A 94 -19.57 -4.14 9.47
CA VAL A 94 -18.72 -5.00 8.64
C VAL A 94 -19.63 -5.94 7.85
N VAL A 95 -19.28 -6.20 6.60
CA VAL A 95 -19.96 -7.12 5.67
C VAL A 95 -19.13 -8.40 5.52
N GLU A 96 -17.80 -8.27 5.57
CA GLU A 96 -16.83 -9.35 5.44
C GLU A 96 -15.46 -8.87 5.93
N HIS A 97 -14.74 -9.71 6.69
CA HIS A 97 -13.30 -9.53 6.90
C HIS A 97 -12.55 -10.28 5.79
N LEU A 98 -11.54 -9.64 5.21
CA LEU A 98 -10.72 -10.25 4.14
C LEU A 98 -9.38 -10.75 4.68
N ASP A 99 -8.77 -9.98 5.59
CA ASP A 99 -7.56 -10.31 6.33
C ASP A 99 -7.48 -9.44 7.61
N GLY A 100 -6.40 -9.53 8.39
CA GLY A 100 -6.20 -8.76 9.63
C GLY A 100 -6.08 -7.23 9.46
N HIS A 101 -5.91 -6.76 8.21
CA HIS A 101 -5.71 -5.35 7.84
C HIS A 101 -6.74 -4.83 6.84
N THR A 102 -7.68 -5.66 6.39
CA THR A 102 -8.63 -5.36 5.32
C THR A 102 -10.02 -5.92 5.62
N ASP A 103 -11.04 -5.05 5.55
CA ASP A 103 -12.44 -5.44 5.63
C ASP A 103 -13.33 -4.76 4.57
N ILE A 104 -14.50 -5.35 4.31
CA ILE A 104 -15.56 -4.74 3.51
C ILE A 104 -16.61 -4.22 4.49
N ILE A 105 -16.90 -2.93 4.43
CA ILE A 105 -17.83 -2.24 5.33
C ILE A 105 -18.95 -1.54 4.56
N HIS A 106 -20.14 -1.55 5.14
CA HIS A 106 -21.28 -0.76 4.66
C HIS A 106 -21.47 0.44 5.60
N LYS A 107 -21.67 1.63 5.01
CA LYS A 107 -21.98 2.87 5.73
C LYS A 107 -23.20 3.54 5.10
N GLN A 108 -24.26 3.71 5.88
CA GLN A 108 -25.44 4.52 5.54
C GLN A 108 -25.24 5.95 6.06
N LEU A 109 -25.62 6.94 5.26
CA LEU A 109 -25.41 8.36 5.59
C LEU A 109 -26.74 9.08 5.82
N HIS A 110 -26.76 10.01 6.78
CA HIS A 110 -27.89 10.90 7.06
C HIS A 110 -28.29 11.73 5.84
N ARG A 111 -29.55 12.16 5.81
CA ARG A 111 -30.05 13.07 4.75
C ARG A 111 -29.69 14.52 5.03
N ASP A 112 -29.57 14.90 6.29
CA ASP A 112 -29.81 16.28 6.76
C ASP A 112 -28.64 17.23 6.45
N TRP A 113 -27.48 16.66 6.16
CA TRP A 113 -26.29 17.39 5.70
C TRP A 113 -26.17 17.47 4.15
N LEU A 114 -27.02 16.75 3.41
CA LEU A 114 -27.04 16.76 1.95
C LEU A 114 -27.91 17.92 1.42
N PRO A 115 -27.56 18.53 0.27
CA PRO A 115 -28.38 19.53 -0.40
C PRO A 115 -29.84 19.10 -0.60
N TRP A 116 -30.75 20.08 -0.53
CA TRP A 116 -32.18 19.87 -0.67
C TRP A 116 -32.54 19.14 -1.98
N GLY A 117 -33.57 18.29 -1.91
CA GLY A 117 -33.99 17.42 -3.02
C GLY A 117 -33.13 16.15 -3.22
N MET A 118 -31.96 16.03 -2.62
CA MET A 118 -31.17 14.78 -2.69
C MET A 118 -31.78 13.64 -1.84
N LYS A 119 -31.63 12.40 -2.33
CA LYS A 119 -31.89 11.16 -1.59
C LYS A 119 -30.72 10.82 -0.65
N GLN A 120 -30.95 9.94 0.33
CA GLN A 120 -29.90 9.43 1.22
C GLN A 120 -28.85 8.64 0.45
N ARG A 121 -27.63 8.59 0.99
CA ARG A 121 -26.46 7.94 0.35
C ARG A 121 -25.96 6.80 1.22
N ASP A 122 -25.50 5.75 0.56
CA ASP A 122 -24.72 4.71 1.20
C ASP A 122 -23.39 4.50 0.46
N LEU A 123 -22.46 3.87 1.17
CA LEU A 123 -21.12 3.55 0.73
C LEU A 123 -20.84 2.09 1.09
N LEU A 124 -20.46 1.30 0.09
CA LEU A 124 -19.93 -0.05 0.29
C LEU A 124 -18.45 0.00 -0.05
N LEU A 125 -17.61 -0.05 0.97
CA LEU A 125 -16.19 0.24 0.89
C LEU A 125 -15.37 -0.99 1.27
N GLN A 126 -14.33 -1.28 0.51
CA GLN A 126 -13.19 -1.99 1.08
C GLN A 126 -12.35 -0.95 1.83
N ARG A 127 -12.02 -1.27 3.08
CA ARG A 127 -11.20 -0.48 3.99
C ARG A 127 -9.94 -1.29 4.28
N TYR A 128 -8.78 -0.68 4.02
CA TYR A 128 -7.47 -1.21 4.37
C TYR A 128 -6.79 -0.29 5.39
N TRP A 129 -6.02 -0.83 6.33
CA TRP A 129 -5.26 -0.01 7.29
C TRP A 129 -3.88 -0.57 7.62
N ARG A 130 -2.94 0.35 7.86
CA ARG A 130 -1.62 0.04 8.42
C ARG A 130 -1.15 1.14 9.38
N ARG A 131 -0.12 0.82 10.16
CA ARG A 131 0.65 1.74 10.99
C ARG A 131 2.08 1.80 10.44
N GLU A 132 2.64 2.99 10.35
CA GLU A 132 4.04 3.25 9.97
C GLU A 132 4.90 3.39 11.25
N ASP A 133 6.22 3.23 11.13
CA ASP A 133 7.21 3.24 12.23
C ASP A 133 7.12 4.50 13.12
N ASP A 134 6.85 5.66 12.51
CA ASP A 134 6.70 6.95 13.19
C ASP A 134 5.41 7.06 14.03
N GLY A 135 4.57 6.01 14.04
CA GLY A 135 3.27 5.98 14.68
C GLY A 135 2.13 6.55 13.83
N THR A 136 2.38 6.89 12.57
CA THR A 136 1.33 7.31 11.63
C THR A 136 0.40 6.15 11.31
N TYR A 137 -0.91 6.36 11.43
CA TYR A 137 -1.91 5.43 10.90
C TYR A 137 -2.41 5.88 9.53
N VAL A 138 -2.49 4.93 8.59
CA VAL A 138 -3.05 5.14 7.25
C VAL A 138 -4.28 4.25 7.11
N ILE A 139 -5.45 4.85 6.83
CA ILE A 139 -6.70 4.14 6.53
C ILE A 139 -7.09 4.49 5.09
N LEU A 140 -7.26 3.50 4.23
CA LEU A 140 -7.59 3.69 2.82
C LEU A 140 -8.97 3.12 2.51
N TYR A 141 -9.71 3.77 1.61
CA TYR A 141 -11.05 3.39 1.19
C TYR A 141 -11.20 3.45 -0.34
N HIS A 142 -11.76 2.40 -0.93
CA HIS A 142 -12.35 2.45 -2.26
C HIS A 142 -13.68 1.71 -2.28
N SER A 143 -14.57 2.07 -3.20
CA SER A 143 -15.85 1.38 -3.34
C SER A 143 -15.69 0.02 -4.00
N VAL A 144 -16.50 -0.95 -3.55
CA VAL A 144 -16.52 -2.32 -4.08
C VAL A 144 -17.95 -2.78 -4.33
N PHE A 145 -18.09 -3.85 -5.12
CA PHE A 145 -19.36 -4.57 -5.30
C PHE A 145 -19.30 -5.88 -4.53
N HIS A 146 -20.24 -6.10 -3.60
CA HIS A 146 -20.28 -7.33 -2.83
C HIS A 146 -21.65 -8.02 -2.85
N LYS A 147 -21.65 -9.36 -3.02
CA LYS A 147 -22.88 -10.16 -3.17
C LYS A 147 -23.79 -10.06 -1.95
N LYS A 148 -23.20 -10.04 -0.74
CA LYS A 148 -23.91 -9.90 0.55
C LYS A 148 -24.55 -8.51 0.76
N CYS A 149 -24.14 -7.48 0.02
CA CYS A 149 -24.60 -6.09 0.23
C CYS A 149 -25.06 -5.40 -1.07
N ARG A 150 -26.23 -5.79 -1.58
CA ARG A 150 -26.85 -5.19 -2.78
C ARG A 150 -27.31 -3.74 -2.55
N PRO A 151 -27.57 -2.94 -3.61
CA PRO A 151 -28.18 -1.62 -3.49
C PRO A 151 -29.54 -1.67 -2.76
N GLN A 152 -29.75 -0.79 -1.78
CA GLN A 152 -30.95 -0.76 -0.95
C GLN A 152 -31.96 0.29 -1.43
N ARG A 153 -33.26 -0.01 -1.32
CA ARG A 153 -34.33 0.94 -1.66
C ARG A 153 -34.27 2.15 -0.72
N GLY A 154 -34.36 3.36 -1.28
CA GLY A 154 -34.26 4.63 -0.55
C GLY A 154 -32.87 5.27 -0.60
N TYR A 155 -31.82 4.48 -0.73
CA TYR A 155 -30.43 4.93 -0.84
C TYR A 155 -29.97 5.01 -2.29
N ILE A 156 -29.08 5.97 -2.59
CA ILE A 156 -28.26 5.99 -3.80
C ILE A 156 -26.83 5.68 -3.39
N ARG A 157 -26.24 4.62 -3.95
CA ARG A 157 -24.87 4.24 -3.63
C ARG A 157 -23.87 5.19 -4.27
N ALA A 158 -23.20 5.98 -3.43
CA ALA A 158 -22.10 6.81 -3.87
C ALA A 158 -20.88 5.92 -4.22
N CYS A 159 -20.04 6.38 -5.13
CA CYS A 159 -18.82 5.70 -5.54
C CYS A 159 -17.61 6.52 -5.12
N LEU A 160 -17.06 6.19 -3.96
CA LEU A 160 -15.73 6.64 -3.54
C LEU A 160 -14.68 5.94 -4.42
N LYS A 161 -14.12 6.67 -5.39
CA LYS A 161 -13.05 6.18 -6.28
C LYS A 161 -11.72 6.01 -5.55
N SER A 162 -11.49 6.81 -4.51
CA SER A 162 -10.28 6.87 -3.71
C SER A 162 -10.58 7.75 -2.50
N GLY A 163 -10.22 7.32 -1.29
CA GLY A 163 -10.28 8.16 -0.10
C GLY A 163 -9.56 7.52 1.07
N GLY A 164 -9.52 8.22 2.19
CA GLY A 164 -8.77 7.73 3.34
C GLY A 164 -8.57 8.75 4.45
N TYR A 165 -7.82 8.31 5.47
CA TYR A 165 -7.22 9.14 6.49
C TYR A 165 -5.72 8.86 6.58
N VAL A 166 -4.94 9.89 6.85
CA VAL A 166 -3.57 9.77 7.36
C VAL A 166 -3.53 10.52 8.69
N ILE A 167 -3.10 9.84 9.73
CA ILE A 167 -3.13 10.29 11.12
C ILE A 167 -1.69 10.25 11.64
N SER A 168 -0.94 11.33 11.47
CA SER A 168 0.47 11.38 11.87
C SER A 168 0.62 12.01 13.26
N PRO A 169 1.27 11.35 14.22
CA PRO A 169 1.53 11.96 15.53
C PRO A 169 2.49 13.14 15.38
N VAL A 170 2.29 14.16 16.21
CA VAL A 170 3.16 15.34 16.33
C VAL A 170 3.29 15.71 17.80
N ASN A 171 4.22 16.61 18.14
CA ASN A 171 4.43 17.09 19.51
C ASN A 171 4.56 15.93 20.53
N GLN A 172 5.47 14.99 20.22
CA GLN A 172 5.73 13.78 21.02
C GLN A 172 4.49 12.90 21.23
N GLY A 173 3.61 12.82 20.24
CA GLY A 173 2.40 11.98 20.26
C GLY A 173 1.22 12.54 21.05
N LYS A 174 1.37 13.73 21.66
CA LYS A 174 0.28 14.43 22.39
C LYS A 174 -0.81 14.98 21.46
N GLN A 175 -0.44 15.25 20.21
CA GLN A 175 -1.32 15.74 19.16
C GLN A 175 -1.13 14.89 17.90
N SER A 176 -2.10 14.94 16.98
CA SER A 176 -1.98 14.32 15.68
C SER A 176 -2.46 15.24 14.55
N VAL A 177 -1.75 15.23 13.43
CA VAL A 177 -2.19 15.84 12.18
C VAL A 177 -3.06 14.84 11.44
N VAL A 178 -4.34 15.16 11.28
CA VAL A 178 -5.33 14.34 10.58
C VAL A 178 -5.59 14.91 9.20
N LYS A 179 -5.26 14.14 8.17
CA LYS A 179 -5.58 14.41 6.76
C LYS A 179 -6.73 13.50 6.36
N HIS A 180 -7.91 14.02 6.05
CA HIS A 180 -9.02 13.24 5.47
C HIS A 180 -9.21 13.61 4.00
N MET A 181 -9.41 12.61 3.15
CA MET A 181 -9.21 12.73 1.70
C MET A 181 -10.29 11.96 0.95
N LEU A 182 -10.91 12.58 -0.06
CA LEU A 182 -12.05 12.02 -0.80
C LEU A 182 -12.00 12.42 -2.29
N ALA A 183 -12.00 11.42 -3.17
CA ALA A 183 -12.35 11.50 -4.59
C ALA A 183 -13.61 10.67 -4.82
N ILE A 184 -14.78 11.31 -4.74
CA ILE A 184 -16.09 10.66 -4.62
C ILE A 184 -17.08 11.14 -5.67
N ASP A 185 -17.72 10.18 -6.34
CA ASP A 185 -18.88 10.38 -7.20
C ASP A 185 -20.15 10.14 -6.38
N TRP A 186 -20.83 11.23 -6.03
CA TRP A 186 -22.08 11.25 -5.26
C TRP A 186 -23.32 10.77 -6.04
N LYS A 187 -23.16 10.34 -7.30
CA LYS A 187 -24.22 9.94 -8.23
C LYS A 187 -25.33 10.98 -8.31
N PHE A 188 -24.94 12.21 -8.68
CA PHE A 188 -25.90 13.26 -9.03
C PHE A 188 -26.73 12.85 -10.25
N TRP A 189 -27.99 13.27 -10.28
CA TRP A 189 -28.86 13.06 -11.43
C TRP A 189 -28.52 14.09 -12.52
N LYS A 190 -28.52 13.67 -13.79
CA LYS A 190 -27.88 14.37 -14.93
C LYS A 190 -28.43 15.75 -15.31
N SER A 191 -29.41 16.30 -14.58
CA SER A 191 -30.26 17.39 -15.08
C SER A 191 -29.94 18.81 -14.60
N PHE A 192 -28.91 19.05 -13.79
CA PHE A 192 -28.52 20.43 -13.40
C PHE A 192 -27.00 20.66 -13.28
N LEU A 193 -26.61 21.90 -13.53
CA LEU A 193 -25.25 22.44 -13.63
C LEU A 193 -24.51 22.46 -12.27
N PHE A 194 -24.06 21.30 -11.78
CA PHE A 194 -23.72 21.13 -10.35
C PHE A 194 -22.34 20.50 -10.03
N THR A 195 -21.31 20.74 -10.84
CA THR A 195 -19.91 20.43 -10.45
C THR A 195 -19.53 21.10 -9.12
N SER A 196 -19.97 22.34 -8.89
CA SER A 196 -19.81 23.06 -7.62
C SER A 196 -20.49 22.37 -6.42
N SER A 197 -21.64 21.74 -6.63
CA SER A 197 -22.36 21.04 -5.55
C SER A 197 -21.72 19.72 -5.18
N ALA A 198 -21.11 19.00 -6.14
CA ALA A 198 -20.28 17.84 -5.83
C ALA A 198 -19.09 18.22 -4.92
N LYS A 199 -18.39 19.31 -5.26
CA LYS A 199 -17.33 19.88 -4.43
C LYS A 199 -17.85 20.25 -3.04
N TYR A 200 -18.99 20.94 -2.95
CA TYR A 200 -19.59 21.36 -1.68
C TYR A 200 -19.95 20.17 -0.77
N VAL A 201 -20.60 19.13 -1.30
CA VAL A 201 -20.96 17.93 -0.53
C VAL A 201 -19.69 17.20 -0.02
N THR A 202 -18.66 17.10 -0.86
CA THR A 202 -17.37 16.54 -0.42
C THR A 202 -16.72 17.40 0.68
N MET A 203 -16.70 18.73 0.55
CA MET A 203 -16.23 19.63 1.61
C MET A 203 -17.01 19.46 2.92
N ARG A 204 -18.34 19.37 2.87
CA ARG A 204 -19.16 19.07 4.05
C ARG A 204 -18.77 17.74 4.67
N MET A 205 -18.63 16.67 3.88
CA MET A 205 -18.21 15.36 4.41
C MET A 205 -16.83 15.44 5.08
N LEU A 206 -15.88 16.18 4.50
CA LEU A 206 -14.54 16.40 5.06
C LEU A 206 -14.57 17.20 6.38
N GLY A 207 -15.59 18.03 6.61
CA GLY A 207 -15.80 18.77 7.85
C GLY A 207 -15.90 17.90 9.11
N ARG A 208 -16.10 16.58 8.96
CA ARG A 208 -15.99 15.58 10.05
C ARG A 208 -14.66 15.63 10.81
N VAL A 209 -13.57 16.12 10.20
CA VAL A 209 -12.28 16.27 10.89
C VAL A 209 -12.38 17.32 12.00
N ALA A 210 -13.16 18.38 11.80
CA ALA A 210 -13.45 19.34 12.86
C ALA A 210 -14.39 18.76 13.92
N ALA A 211 -15.41 17.99 13.54
CA ALA A 211 -16.28 17.32 14.51
C ALA A 211 -15.50 16.32 15.41
N LEU A 212 -14.58 15.54 14.81
CA LEU A 212 -13.66 14.66 15.54
C LEU A 212 -12.72 15.44 16.46
N ARG A 213 -12.23 16.60 16.03
CA ARG A 213 -11.43 17.50 16.87
C ARG A 213 -12.21 17.98 18.10
N GLU A 214 -13.44 18.43 17.92
CA GLU A 214 -14.26 18.88 19.06
C GLU A 214 -14.65 17.72 19.99
N LEU A 215 -14.85 16.49 19.50
CA LEU A 215 -15.07 15.30 20.33
C LEU A 215 -13.92 15.07 21.31
N PHE A 216 -12.67 15.06 20.83
CA PHE A 216 -11.49 14.88 21.69
C PHE A 216 -11.29 16.07 22.63
N LYS A 217 -11.50 17.29 22.15
CA LYS A 217 -11.41 18.51 22.96
C LYS A 217 -12.47 18.57 24.08
N ALA A 218 -13.63 17.96 23.88
CA ALA A 218 -14.68 17.82 24.89
C ALA A 218 -14.41 16.70 25.92
N GLY A 219 -13.30 15.96 25.81
CA GLY A 219 -12.95 14.83 26.69
C GLY A 219 -13.74 13.53 26.43
N LEU A 220 -14.78 13.58 25.60
CA LEU A 220 -15.61 12.43 25.20
C LEU A 220 -14.80 11.37 24.45
N GLY A 221 -13.79 11.78 23.67
CA GLY A 221 -12.89 10.85 22.96
C GLY A 221 -11.98 10.00 23.87
N SER A 222 -11.93 10.26 25.18
CA SER A 222 -11.15 9.51 26.17
C SER A 222 -12.00 8.58 27.04
N TYR A 223 -13.33 8.75 27.05
CA TYR A 223 -14.27 8.04 27.91
C TYR A 223 -15.33 7.32 27.08
N GLN A 224 -15.01 6.13 26.55
CA GLN A 224 -15.96 5.07 26.20
C GLN A 224 -15.19 3.82 25.72
N SER A 225 -14.96 2.86 26.62
CA SER A 225 -14.48 1.50 26.30
C SER A 225 -15.31 0.42 27.01
N SER A 226 -16.51 0.78 27.48
CA SER A 226 -17.39 -0.08 28.29
C SER A 226 -18.51 -0.76 27.49
N ASP A 227 -18.83 -0.28 26.28
CA ASP A 227 -19.97 -0.77 25.49
C ASP A 227 -19.55 -1.88 24.51
N PHE A 228 -18.72 -2.80 25.00
CA PHE A 228 -18.59 -4.13 24.41
C PHE A 228 -19.66 -5.04 25.02
N SER A 229 -20.80 -5.13 24.32
CA SER A 229 -21.81 -6.16 24.63
C SER A 229 -21.16 -7.54 24.58
N SER A 230 -21.05 -8.17 25.75
CA SER A 230 -20.41 -9.48 25.93
C SER A 230 -20.97 -10.54 24.98
N GLY A 231 -20.12 -11.14 24.14
CA GLY A 231 -20.52 -12.22 23.25
C GLY A 231 -19.44 -12.72 22.29
N GLU A 232 -18.68 -11.84 21.64
CA GLU A 232 -17.91 -12.21 20.43
C GLU A 232 -16.44 -11.75 20.35
N LEU A 233 -15.88 -11.12 21.39
CA LEU A 233 -14.48 -10.68 21.38
C LEU A 233 -13.75 -11.00 22.70
N THR A 234 -13.58 -12.29 22.97
CA THR A 234 -12.79 -12.76 24.13
C THR A 234 -11.89 -13.95 23.77
N ARG A 235 -11.38 -13.96 22.53
CA ARG A 235 -10.16 -14.69 22.17
C ARG A 235 -9.21 -13.74 21.46
N GLU A 236 -8.05 -13.58 22.09
CA GLU A 236 -6.78 -13.11 21.52
C GLU A 236 -6.70 -11.67 20.98
N ILE A 237 -6.58 -10.74 21.93
CA ILE A 237 -5.53 -9.71 21.85
C ILE A 237 -4.66 -9.87 23.10
N GLY A 238 -3.73 -10.82 23.05
CA GLY A 238 -2.76 -11.07 24.12
C GLY A 238 -1.51 -10.23 23.92
N VAL A 239 -1.31 -9.21 24.75
CA VAL A 239 0.01 -8.59 24.93
C VAL A 239 0.65 -9.26 26.16
N PRO A 240 1.83 -9.88 26.06
CA PRO A 240 2.50 -10.43 27.24
C PRO A 240 2.92 -9.29 28.17
N GLN A 241 2.27 -9.20 29.33
CA GLN A 241 2.85 -8.47 30.46
C GLN A 241 3.87 -9.38 31.13
N HIS A 242 5.12 -8.95 31.18
CA HIS A 242 6.12 -9.58 32.04
C HIS A 242 5.76 -9.25 33.48
N GLU A 243 5.50 -10.26 34.29
CA GLU A 243 5.41 -10.10 35.74
C GLU A 243 6.80 -9.69 36.25
N ASN A 244 6.85 -8.60 37.01
CA ASN A 244 7.96 -8.32 37.92
C ASN A 244 7.36 -8.36 39.32
N GLU A 245 7.83 -9.28 40.15
CA GLU A 245 7.41 -9.40 41.54
C GLU A 245 7.95 -8.21 42.35
N ASP A 246 7.06 -7.33 42.82
CA ASP A 246 7.42 -6.26 43.74
C ASP A 246 7.79 -6.83 45.13
N ILE A 247 9.09 -6.95 45.39
CA ILE A 247 9.59 -7.26 46.74
C ILE A 247 9.38 -6.04 47.65
N LYS A 248 8.34 -6.15 48.48
CA LYS A 248 7.98 -5.21 49.54
C LYS A 248 9.11 -5.06 50.57
N VAL A 249 9.72 -3.87 50.66
CA VAL A 249 10.54 -3.45 51.82
C VAL A 249 10.12 -2.05 52.26
N GLU A 250 9.77 -1.94 53.54
CA GLU A 250 9.36 -0.69 54.19
C GLU A 250 10.59 0.18 54.51
N VAL A 251 10.50 1.49 54.26
CA VAL A 251 11.50 2.47 54.68
C VAL A 251 10.99 3.24 55.89
N GLN A 252 11.59 3.00 57.07
CA GLN A 252 11.42 3.86 58.23
C GLN A 252 12.77 4.27 58.83
N SER A 253 13.08 5.57 58.64
CA SER A 253 13.80 6.48 59.57
C SER A 253 15.23 6.22 60.04
N THR A 254 15.91 7.36 60.31
CA THR A 254 17.13 7.56 61.13
C THR A 254 18.41 6.85 60.64
N GLY A 255 19.49 7.55 60.26
CA GLY A 255 20.01 8.80 60.81
C GLY A 255 21.33 8.50 61.55
N GLU A 256 22.44 8.78 60.88
CA GLU A 256 23.79 9.12 61.41
C GLU A 256 24.37 8.33 62.61
N HIS A 257 25.47 7.58 62.41
CA HIS A 257 26.80 8.03 62.85
C HIS A 257 27.98 7.11 62.45
N SER A 258 29.05 7.76 62.00
CA SER A 258 30.50 7.56 62.26
C SER A 258 31.15 6.16 62.49
N GLU A 259 32.21 5.95 61.68
CA GLU A 259 33.59 5.60 62.07
C GLU A 259 34.16 4.15 62.12
N VAL A 260 35.47 4.11 61.79
CA VAL A 260 36.52 3.07 61.94
C VAL A 260 36.50 1.82 61.03
N GLY A 261 37.64 1.56 60.35
CA GLY A 261 38.00 0.30 59.68
C GLY A 261 38.96 -0.55 60.56
N PRO A 262 40.08 -1.07 60.03
CA PRO A 262 40.21 -1.99 58.89
C PRO A 262 40.99 -3.28 59.26
N SER A 263 40.72 -4.40 58.59
CA SER A 263 41.57 -5.62 58.56
C SER A 263 40.96 -6.62 57.55
N GLU A 264 41.61 -7.11 56.49
CA GLU A 264 42.92 -7.78 56.30
C GLU A 264 42.74 -9.30 56.06
N GLU A 265 43.62 -9.85 55.22
CA GLU A 265 43.85 -11.27 54.89
C GLU A 265 42.66 -12.14 54.39
N ALA A 266 42.50 -12.43 53.08
CA ALA A 266 43.36 -13.18 52.14
C ALA A 266 43.27 -14.73 52.22
N LYS A 267 42.95 -15.36 51.07
CA LYS A 267 43.60 -16.61 50.62
C LYS A 267 43.44 -16.82 49.11
N ASN A 268 44.56 -17.22 48.49
CA ASN A 268 44.76 -17.38 47.04
C ASN A 268 44.28 -18.74 46.50
N SER A 269 43.96 -18.83 45.21
CA SER A 269 44.77 -19.57 44.18
C SER A 269 44.03 -19.68 42.82
N ILE A 270 44.59 -19.14 41.71
CA ILE A 270 45.27 -19.84 40.58
C ILE A 270 44.29 -20.62 39.67
N ILE A 271 44.15 -20.45 38.33
CA ILE A 271 44.83 -19.70 37.23
C ILE A 271 43.76 -19.40 36.13
N LYS A 272 43.63 -18.20 35.51
CA LYS A 272 44.25 -17.62 34.28
C LYS A 272 44.17 -18.46 32.97
N PRO A 273 44.16 -17.85 31.75
CA PRO A 273 43.88 -16.45 31.36
C PRO A 273 42.85 -16.28 30.20
N ALA A 274 42.36 -15.06 29.96
CA ALA A 274 42.43 -14.37 28.64
C ALA A 274 41.90 -12.93 28.76
N ASN A 275 42.36 -12.04 27.87
CA ASN A 275 42.07 -10.60 27.83
C ASN A 275 41.90 -10.21 26.33
N PRO A 276 41.58 -8.96 25.97
CA PRO A 276 40.26 -8.34 26.05
C PRO A 276 39.62 -8.11 24.66
N GLY A 277 38.29 -8.17 24.59
CA GLY A 277 37.50 -7.57 23.52
C GLY A 277 36.30 -6.88 24.17
N GLY A 278 35.90 -5.67 23.80
CA GLY A 278 36.22 -4.93 22.59
C GLY A 278 34.92 -4.27 22.16
N SER A 279 34.74 -3.00 22.55
CA SER A 279 33.50 -2.25 22.30
C SER A 279 33.15 -2.26 20.81
N PHE A 280 32.03 -2.89 20.45
CA PHE A 280 31.46 -2.78 19.11
C PHE A 280 29.98 -2.43 19.19
N LEU A 281 29.67 -1.18 18.86
CA LEU A 281 28.30 -0.68 18.73
C LEU A 281 27.69 -1.28 17.45
N GLN A 282 26.84 -2.30 17.59
CA GLN A 282 25.98 -2.75 16.50
C GLN A 282 24.83 -1.75 16.30
N LEU A 283 24.99 -0.87 15.31
CA LEU A 283 23.92 -0.06 14.75
C LEU A 283 23.08 -0.91 13.79
N ASN A 284 22.13 -1.68 14.35
CA ASN A 284 21.12 -2.38 13.57
C ASN A 284 19.93 -1.45 13.32
N ASP A 285 19.83 -0.90 12.11
CA ASP A 285 18.69 -0.09 11.61
C ASP A 285 17.74 -0.94 10.74
N ALA A 286 17.51 -2.18 11.18
CA ALA A 286 16.57 -3.14 10.60
C ALA A 286 16.20 -4.18 11.67
N ALA A 287 15.04 -3.99 12.30
CA ALA A 287 14.48 -4.91 13.29
C ALA A 287 12.95 -4.94 13.13
N ASP A 288 12.49 -5.73 12.15
CA ASP A 288 11.10 -6.13 12.03
C ASP A 288 10.96 -7.56 12.57
N GLU A 289 10.28 -7.72 13.70
CA GLU A 289 9.79 -9.02 14.18
C GLU A 289 8.31 -9.15 13.78
N PHE A 290 8.06 -9.74 12.60
CA PHE A 290 6.72 -10.13 12.20
C PHE A 290 6.39 -11.52 12.78
N PHE A 291 5.37 -11.58 13.64
CA PHE A 291 4.92 -12.82 14.26
C PHE A 291 4.03 -13.61 13.31
N ASP A 292 4.55 -14.73 12.80
CA ASP A 292 3.73 -15.77 12.17
C ASP A 292 2.97 -16.57 13.23
N VAL A 293 1.67 -16.78 13.01
CA VAL A 293 0.82 -17.69 13.79
C VAL A 293 0.59 -18.94 12.93
N PRO A 294 0.84 -20.17 13.44
CA PRO A 294 0.79 -21.37 12.62
C PRO A 294 -0.64 -21.74 12.18
N GLU A 295 -0.76 -22.31 10.98
CA GLU A 295 -2.00 -22.94 10.51
C GLU A 295 -2.28 -24.22 11.31
N GLU A 296 -3.50 -24.39 11.81
CA GLU A 296 -4.00 -25.69 12.28
C GLU A 296 -4.98 -26.32 11.28
N SER A 297 -4.91 -27.65 11.23
CA SER A 297 -5.37 -28.51 10.15
C SER A 297 -6.85 -28.93 10.23
N GLU A 298 -7.32 -29.55 9.14
CA GLU A 298 -8.61 -30.21 9.00
C GLU A 298 -9.02 -31.07 10.20
N ASN A 299 -10.29 -30.94 10.65
CA ASN A 299 -11.11 -32.12 10.92
C ASN A 299 -12.62 -31.83 11.07
N GLY A 300 -13.44 -32.87 10.85
CA GLY A 300 -14.66 -33.07 11.64
C GLY A 300 -15.97 -32.46 11.13
N GLN A 301 -16.69 -33.25 10.33
CA GLN A 301 -18.12 -33.12 10.04
C GLN A 301 -19.00 -32.93 11.30
N ILE A 302 -20.18 -32.30 11.13
CA ILE A 302 -21.48 -32.87 11.55
C ILE A 302 -22.60 -32.21 10.73
N GLU A 303 -23.55 -33.03 10.27
CA GLU A 303 -24.74 -32.61 9.55
C GLU A 303 -25.80 -32.00 10.49
N MET A 304 -26.68 -31.17 9.96
CA MET A 304 -28.14 -31.29 10.16
C MET A 304 -28.83 -30.39 9.12
N GLY A 305 -29.52 -31.00 8.17
CA GLY A 305 -30.42 -30.25 7.29
C GLY A 305 -31.71 -29.84 8.02
N TRP A 306 -32.58 -29.11 7.32
CA TRP A 306 -33.87 -29.65 6.84
C TRP A 306 -34.51 -28.61 5.92
N SER A 307 -35.13 -29.09 4.85
CA SER A 307 -35.84 -28.29 3.86
C SER A 307 -37.33 -28.63 3.89
N SER A 308 -38.20 -27.62 3.76
CA SER A 308 -39.41 -27.66 2.90
C SER A 308 -40.34 -26.47 3.14
N THR A 309 -40.73 -25.79 2.07
CA THR A 309 -42.00 -25.05 1.96
C THR A 309 -43.14 -26.01 1.60
N PRO A 310 -44.42 -25.61 1.71
CA PRO A 310 -45.12 -25.28 0.45
C PRO A 310 -46.17 -24.14 0.49
N GLU A 311 -46.23 -23.45 -0.65
CA GLU A 311 -47.35 -22.81 -1.38
C GLU A 311 -48.74 -22.55 -0.76
N MET A 312 -49.33 -21.39 -1.13
CA MET A 312 -50.61 -21.37 -1.88
C MET A 312 -50.80 -20.08 -2.72
N GLN A 313 -51.75 -20.12 -3.66
CA GLN A 313 -51.89 -19.22 -4.81
C GLN A 313 -53.15 -18.32 -4.74
N SER A 314 -53.19 -17.22 -5.50
CA SER A 314 -54.40 -16.79 -6.25
C SER A 314 -54.10 -15.71 -7.30
N GLN A 315 -54.61 -15.90 -8.53
CA GLN A 315 -54.59 -14.92 -9.64
C GLN A 315 -55.94 -14.20 -9.77
N VAL A 316 -55.96 -12.95 -10.28
CA VAL A 316 -57.03 -12.42 -11.16
C VAL A 316 -56.41 -11.44 -12.18
N HIS A 317 -56.85 -11.49 -13.43
CA HIS A 317 -56.48 -10.58 -14.53
C HIS A 317 -57.52 -9.45 -14.73
N ASP A 318 -57.08 -8.30 -15.23
CA ASP A 318 -57.89 -7.48 -16.17
C ASP A 318 -56.99 -6.78 -17.20
N VAL A 319 -57.51 -6.50 -18.40
CA VAL A 319 -56.76 -6.13 -19.60
C VAL A 319 -57.29 -4.83 -20.22
N ARG A 320 -56.44 -3.79 -20.29
CA ARG A 320 -56.58 -2.69 -21.26
C ARG A 320 -55.22 -2.22 -21.78
N HIS A 321 -54.97 -2.42 -23.07
CA HIS A 321 -53.92 -1.73 -23.84
C HIS A 321 -54.42 -0.31 -24.23
N PRO A 322 -53.55 0.69 -24.44
CA PRO A 322 -52.88 0.79 -25.74
C PRO A 322 -51.47 1.46 -25.79
N ARG A 323 -50.85 1.35 -26.97
CA ARG A 323 -49.73 2.15 -27.53
C ARG A 323 -48.31 1.83 -27.03
N LEU A 324 -47.61 1.11 -27.91
CA LEU A 324 -46.16 0.95 -27.97
C LEU A 324 -45.45 2.31 -28.02
N SER A 325 -44.35 2.42 -27.28
CA SER A 325 -43.39 3.52 -27.35
C SER A 325 -42.01 2.94 -27.69
N ALA A 326 -41.22 3.67 -28.48
CA ALA A 326 -39.93 3.24 -29.05
C ALA A 326 -38.82 2.90 -28.01
N ALA A 327 -39.13 2.96 -26.71
CA ALA A 327 -38.27 2.44 -25.65
C ALA A 327 -38.19 0.90 -25.63
N ALA A 328 -39.19 0.18 -26.16
CA ALA A 328 -39.22 -1.28 -26.16
C ALA A 328 -38.10 -1.91 -27.00
N ASP A 329 -37.85 -1.38 -28.21
CA ASP A 329 -36.79 -1.90 -29.10
C ASP A 329 -35.38 -1.56 -28.61
N ILE A 330 -35.23 -0.43 -27.91
CA ILE A 330 -33.98 -0.04 -27.25
C ILE A 330 -33.70 -0.95 -26.04
N LEU A 331 -34.73 -1.28 -25.25
CA LEU A 331 -34.61 -2.24 -24.15
C LEU A 331 -34.33 -3.65 -24.67
N LYS A 332 -34.92 -4.06 -25.81
CA LYS A 332 -34.62 -5.36 -26.43
C LYS A 332 -33.15 -5.44 -26.86
N ARG A 333 -32.64 -4.44 -27.59
CA ARG A 333 -31.21 -4.35 -27.96
C ARG A 333 -30.26 -4.31 -26.74
N LEU A 334 -30.67 -3.65 -25.64
CA LEU A 334 -29.89 -3.64 -24.39
C LEU A 334 -29.96 -4.98 -23.64
N HIS A 335 -31.07 -5.72 -23.74
CA HIS A 335 -31.18 -7.06 -23.18
C HIS A 335 -30.38 -8.08 -23.99
N ASP A 336 -30.40 -7.99 -25.32
CA ASP A 336 -29.62 -8.84 -26.22
C ASP A 336 -28.10 -8.63 -25.99
N LEU A 337 -27.66 -7.38 -25.81
CA LEU A 337 -26.29 -7.03 -25.41
C LEU A 337 -25.92 -7.46 -23.97
N ALA A 338 -26.89 -7.52 -23.06
CA ALA A 338 -26.66 -7.95 -21.67
C ALA A 338 -26.65 -9.48 -21.51
N VAL A 339 -27.42 -10.20 -22.33
CA VAL A 339 -27.48 -11.68 -22.34
C VAL A 339 -26.27 -12.28 -23.06
N GLN A 340 -25.73 -11.62 -24.10
CA GLN A 340 -24.47 -12.05 -24.73
C GLN A 340 -23.24 -12.02 -23.79
N LYS A 341 -23.30 -11.38 -22.61
CA LYS A 341 -22.19 -11.32 -21.67
C LYS A 341 -22.24 -12.34 -20.52
N ARG A 342 -23.12 -13.35 -20.61
CA ARG A 342 -23.16 -14.47 -19.67
C ARG A 342 -23.66 -15.77 -20.33
N GLY A 343 -22.79 -16.34 -21.16
CA GLY A 343 -23.02 -17.63 -21.82
C GLY A 343 -21.77 -18.06 -22.58
N CYS A 344 -20.77 -18.58 -21.88
CA CYS A 344 -19.71 -19.35 -22.52
C CYS A 344 -20.19 -20.80 -22.57
N VAL A 345 -20.62 -21.22 -23.75
CA VAL A 345 -20.79 -22.62 -24.14
C VAL A 345 -20.04 -22.77 -25.45
N ASP A 346 -19.28 -23.85 -25.57
CA ASP A 346 -18.35 -24.05 -26.68
C ASP A 346 -19.03 -24.08 -28.05
N SER A 347 -18.34 -23.52 -29.02
CA SER A 347 -18.33 -24.02 -30.39
C SER A 347 -16.92 -23.83 -30.92
N HIS A 348 -16.25 -24.95 -31.21
CA HIS A 348 -15.02 -24.92 -31.97
C HIS A 348 -15.29 -24.28 -33.34
N ASP A 349 -14.35 -23.48 -33.81
CA ASP A 349 -13.93 -23.63 -35.19
C ASP A 349 -12.41 -23.44 -35.31
N ILE A 350 -11.78 -24.32 -36.09
CA ILE A 350 -10.34 -24.49 -36.14
C ILE A 350 -9.77 -23.57 -37.23
N ALA A 351 -9.08 -22.52 -36.82
CA ALA A 351 -8.04 -21.88 -37.63
C ALA A 351 -6.68 -22.29 -37.08
N ALA A 352 -6.07 -23.32 -37.69
CA ALA A 352 -4.71 -23.72 -37.37
C ALA A 352 -3.73 -22.61 -37.81
N GLY A 353 -3.11 -21.94 -36.84
CA GLY A 353 -2.16 -20.86 -37.07
C GLY A 353 -1.22 -20.70 -35.88
N GLU A 354 -0.01 -21.24 -36.04
CA GLU A 354 1.22 -21.02 -35.26
C GLU A 354 1.12 -20.98 -33.72
N ARG A 355 1.73 -21.99 -33.07
CA ARG A 355 2.09 -21.91 -31.64
C ARG A 355 3.16 -20.84 -31.45
N ALA A 356 2.76 -19.59 -31.18
CA ALA A 356 3.68 -18.53 -30.80
C ALA A 356 4.39 -18.89 -29.48
N SER A 357 5.63 -19.38 -29.57
CA SER A 357 6.50 -19.56 -28.41
C SER A 357 6.75 -18.21 -27.75
N CYS A 358 6.63 -18.13 -26.43
CA CYS A 358 6.90 -16.88 -25.70
C CYS A 358 8.35 -16.45 -25.93
N CYS A 359 8.54 -15.30 -26.58
CA CYS A 359 9.84 -14.63 -26.65
C CYS A 359 10.06 -13.89 -25.33
N PHE A 360 10.53 -14.59 -24.29
CA PHE A 360 10.91 -13.99 -23.02
C PHE A 360 11.94 -12.87 -23.24
N GLY A 361 11.68 -11.69 -22.69
CA GLY A 361 12.39 -10.44 -22.93
C GLY A 361 11.81 -9.58 -24.06
N ALA A 362 10.54 -9.78 -24.46
CA ALA A 362 9.94 -9.02 -25.56
C ALA A 362 8.42 -8.78 -25.46
N THR A 363 7.76 -9.19 -24.37
CA THR A 363 6.28 -9.09 -24.28
C THR A 363 5.78 -7.69 -23.92
N LEU A 364 6.62 -6.80 -23.36
CA LEU A 364 6.35 -5.36 -23.29
C LEU A 364 7.20 -4.57 -24.31
N PRO A 365 6.59 -3.72 -25.16
CA PRO A 365 7.32 -2.82 -26.06
C PRO A 365 8.03 -1.68 -25.30
N LYS A 366 9.21 -1.31 -25.78
CA LYS A 366 9.94 -0.12 -25.31
C LYS A 366 9.38 1.14 -25.95
N ASP A 367 9.10 2.18 -25.16
CA ASP A 367 8.68 3.49 -25.66
C ASP A 367 9.41 4.65 -24.94
N PRO A 368 10.46 5.23 -25.57
CA PRO A 368 11.13 6.42 -25.05
C PRO A 368 10.23 7.66 -24.96
N SER A 369 9.14 7.74 -25.74
CA SER A 369 8.25 8.92 -25.78
C SER A 369 7.22 8.94 -24.63
N CYS A 370 7.06 7.82 -23.91
CA CYS A 370 6.05 7.62 -22.86
C CYS A 370 4.59 7.87 -23.30
N GLY A 371 4.29 7.80 -24.60
CA GLY A 371 2.95 7.98 -25.16
C GLY A 371 2.16 6.68 -25.34
N LEU A 372 2.85 5.55 -25.49
CA LEU A 372 2.25 4.24 -25.74
C LEU A 372 1.80 3.58 -24.41
N PRO A 373 0.52 3.18 -24.27
CA PRO A 373 0.08 2.41 -23.12
C PRO A 373 0.60 0.97 -23.19
N CYS A 374 0.84 0.36 -22.02
CA CYS A 374 1.47 -0.95 -21.89
C CYS A 374 2.88 -0.99 -22.49
N SER A 375 3.69 0.02 -22.13
CA SER A 375 5.08 0.15 -22.56
C SER A 375 6.03 0.31 -21.38
N TRP A 376 7.32 0.09 -21.62
CA TRP A 376 8.40 0.38 -20.68
C TRP A 376 9.43 1.36 -21.22
N THR A 377 10.13 2.03 -20.32
CA THR A 377 11.39 2.75 -20.56
C THR A 377 12.18 2.80 -19.25
N THR A 378 13.31 3.51 -19.19
CA THR A 378 14.05 3.78 -17.94
C THR A 378 13.52 5.05 -17.28
N ALA A 379 13.44 5.08 -15.94
CA ALA A 379 13.18 6.31 -15.19
C ALA A 379 14.48 7.11 -15.02
N ASP A 380 14.39 8.45 -14.89
CA ASP A 380 15.56 9.31 -14.63
C ASP A 380 16.19 8.96 -13.26
N PRO A 381 17.45 8.48 -13.22
CA PRO A 381 18.13 8.12 -11.96
C PRO A 381 18.13 9.26 -10.92
N SER A 382 18.21 10.51 -11.36
CA SER A 382 18.28 11.68 -10.46
C SER A 382 16.98 11.96 -9.69
N THR A 383 15.90 11.25 -10.04
CA THR A 383 14.63 11.19 -9.29
C THR A 383 14.80 10.51 -7.92
N PHE A 384 15.74 9.57 -7.82
CA PHE A 384 15.93 8.70 -6.65
C PHE A 384 17.10 9.17 -5.79
N LEU A 385 16.90 9.10 -4.47
CA LEU A 385 17.91 9.36 -3.46
C LEU A 385 18.55 8.05 -2.98
N ILE A 386 19.86 8.07 -2.80
CA ILE A 386 20.73 6.95 -2.44
C ILE A 386 21.67 7.37 -1.30
N ARG A 387 22.17 6.42 -0.50
CA ARG A 387 23.15 6.74 0.56
C ARG A 387 24.43 7.34 -0.06
N GLY A 388 24.80 8.54 0.39
CA GLY A 388 26.06 9.19 -0.02
C GLY A 388 27.29 8.58 0.66
N GLU A 389 28.48 9.02 0.26
CA GLU A 389 29.79 8.58 0.82
C GLU A 389 29.82 8.67 2.35
N SER A 390 29.41 9.81 2.91
CA SER A 390 29.41 10.07 4.36
C SER A 390 28.16 9.58 5.12
N TYR A 391 27.25 8.83 4.48
CA TYR A 391 25.92 8.54 5.03
C TYR A 391 25.93 7.88 6.42
N LEU A 392 26.96 7.06 6.73
CA LEU A 392 27.09 6.41 8.05
C LEU A 392 27.41 7.41 9.19
N GLN A 393 27.75 8.65 8.87
CA GLN A 393 28.08 9.72 9.82
C GLN A 393 27.03 10.84 9.82
N ASP A 394 26.52 11.22 8.65
CA ASP A 394 25.63 12.37 8.48
C ASP A 394 24.17 12.03 8.12
N HIS A 395 23.89 10.75 7.82
CA HIS A 395 22.60 10.24 7.32
C HIS A 395 22.07 10.96 6.06
N GLN A 396 22.93 11.62 5.28
CA GLN A 396 22.54 12.38 4.09
C GLN A 396 22.52 11.54 2.81
N LYS A 397 21.38 11.58 2.13
CA LYS A 397 21.19 10.91 0.84
C LYS A 397 21.44 11.88 -0.31
N ILE A 398 22.09 11.40 -1.36
CA ILE A 398 22.41 12.15 -2.58
C ILE A 398 21.55 11.67 -3.75
N LYS A 399 21.44 12.46 -4.81
CA LYS A 399 20.78 12.01 -6.06
C LYS A 399 21.63 10.94 -6.75
N ALA A 400 21.01 9.89 -7.26
CA ALA A 400 21.73 8.94 -8.10
C ALA A 400 22.16 9.60 -9.44
N LYS A 401 23.41 9.36 -9.85
CA LYS A 401 24.00 9.93 -11.07
C LYS A 401 23.77 9.08 -12.33
N GLY A 402 23.38 7.81 -12.16
CA GLY A 402 23.26 6.82 -13.22
C GLY A 402 22.86 5.45 -12.67
N THR A 403 22.98 4.42 -13.50
CA THR A 403 22.77 3.00 -13.14
C THR A 403 24.00 2.17 -13.51
N LEU A 404 24.24 1.06 -12.79
CA LEU A 404 25.30 0.10 -13.10
C LEU A 404 25.00 -0.69 -14.38
N MET A 405 23.73 -0.97 -14.64
CA MET A 405 23.26 -1.80 -15.75
C MET A 405 22.25 -1.06 -16.62
N GLN A 406 22.14 -1.48 -17.87
CA GLN A 406 21.16 -0.97 -18.82
C GLN A 406 19.92 -1.87 -18.84
N MET A 407 18.73 -1.29 -18.74
CA MET A 407 17.49 -2.02 -18.98
C MET A 407 17.34 -2.32 -20.49
N VAL A 408 17.35 -3.61 -20.85
CA VAL A 408 17.29 -4.06 -22.25
C VAL A 408 15.93 -4.63 -22.63
N ALA A 409 15.18 -5.20 -21.67
CA ALA A 409 13.86 -5.78 -21.92
C ALA A 409 12.96 -5.73 -20.67
N ALA A 410 11.66 -5.93 -20.91
CA ALA A 410 10.68 -6.24 -19.87
C ALA A 410 9.62 -7.21 -20.41
N ASP A 411 9.04 -8.00 -19.51
CA ASP A 411 7.88 -8.84 -19.79
C ASP A 411 6.69 -8.51 -18.88
N TRP A 412 5.49 -8.70 -19.42
CA TRP A 412 4.23 -8.65 -18.68
C TRP A 412 3.44 -9.92 -18.99
N LEU A 413 3.57 -10.89 -18.10
CA LEU A 413 3.09 -12.25 -18.28
C LEU A 413 1.88 -12.52 -17.38
N ARG A 414 1.04 -13.46 -17.78
CA ARG A 414 0.07 -14.13 -16.93
C ARG A 414 0.16 -15.63 -17.12
N SER A 415 -0.04 -16.38 -16.04
CA SER A 415 0.02 -17.84 -16.01
C SER A 415 -0.96 -18.40 -14.98
N ASP A 416 -1.20 -19.72 -15.06
CA ASP A 416 -1.88 -20.50 -14.02
C ASP A 416 -0.95 -20.95 -12.88
N LYS A 417 0.37 -20.84 -13.09
CA LYS A 417 1.43 -21.24 -12.16
C LYS A 417 2.47 -20.14 -11.93
N ARG A 418 3.45 -20.44 -11.06
CA ARG A 418 4.65 -19.64 -10.83
C ARG A 418 5.57 -19.70 -12.06
N GLU A 419 6.14 -18.56 -12.47
CA GLU A 419 6.98 -18.48 -13.67
C GLU A 419 8.43 -18.13 -13.32
N ASP A 420 9.18 -19.17 -12.96
CA ASP A 420 10.57 -19.09 -12.51
C ASP A 420 11.60 -19.29 -13.63
N ASP A 421 12.84 -18.92 -13.33
CA ASP A 421 14.03 -19.08 -14.17
C ASP A 421 13.79 -18.64 -15.62
N LEU A 422 13.22 -17.45 -15.80
CA LEU A 422 12.98 -16.82 -17.10
C LEU A 422 14.30 -16.68 -17.88
N GLY A 423 15.41 -16.40 -17.17
CA GLY A 423 16.75 -16.36 -17.74
C GLY A 423 17.20 -17.67 -18.40
N GLY A 424 16.83 -18.82 -17.84
CA GLY A 424 17.18 -20.15 -18.35
C GLY A 424 16.39 -20.61 -19.57
N ARG A 425 15.30 -19.92 -19.92
CA ARG A 425 14.33 -20.43 -20.91
C ARG A 425 14.84 -20.38 -22.35
N PRO A 426 14.74 -21.50 -23.11
CA PRO A 426 15.12 -21.53 -24.52
C PRO A 426 14.42 -20.44 -25.35
N GLY A 427 15.19 -19.72 -26.17
CA GLY A 427 14.69 -18.64 -27.01
C GLY A 427 14.43 -17.31 -26.29
N GLY A 428 14.59 -17.25 -24.96
CA GLY A 428 14.60 -15.99 -24.20
C GLY A 428 15.79 -15.10 -24.55
N ILE A 429 15.72 -13.81 -24.19
CA ILE A 429 16.76 -12.83 -24.47
C ILE A 429 18.14 -13.28 -23.95
N VAL A 430 18.23 -13.75 -22.71
CA VAL A 430 19.50 -14.16 -22.09
C VAL A 430 20.16 -15.33 -22.84
N GLN A 431 19.36 -16.34 -23.22
CA GLN A 431 19.85 -17.48 -23.99
C GLN A 431 20.28 -17.10 -25.41
N LYS A 432 19.66 -16.08 -26.02
CA LYS A 432 20.07 -15.55 -27.34
C LYS A 432 21.44 -14.87 -27.29
N TYR A 433 21.72 -14.09 -26.24
CA TYR A 433 23.04 -13.50 -26.01
C TYR A 433 24.09 -14.58 -25.68
N ALA A 434 23.77 -15.50 -24.77
CA ALA A 434 24.68 -16.61 -24.43
C ALA A 434 25.04 -17.47 -25.65
N ALA A 435 24.10 -17.72 -26.57
CA ALA A 435 24.35 -18.44 -27.82
C ALA A 435 25.21 -17.67 -28.84
N GLN A 436 25.34 -16.34 -28.70
CA GLN A 436 26.21 -15.50 -29.54
C GLN A 436 27.65 -15.40 -29.00
N GLY A 437 27.93 -15.99 -27.83
CA GLY A 437 29.23 -15.87 -27.18
C GLY A 437 29.46 -14.53 -26.47
N SER A 438 28.37 -13.82 -26.15
CA SER A 438 28.42 -12.61 -25.32
C SER A 438 29.00 -12.89 -23.93
N ASN A 439 29.82 -11.97 -23.43
CA ASN A 439 30.29 -11.95 -22.04
C ASN A 439 29.35 -11.15 -21.13
N GLU A 440 28.29 -10.58 -21.68
CA GLU A 440 27.31 -9.74 -20.99
C GLU A 440 26.57 -10.52 -19.90
N PHE A 441 26.56 -9.94 -18.70
CA PHE A 441 25.86 -10.47 -17.54
C PHE A 441 24.46 -9.84 -17.41
N PHE A 442 23.47 -10.66 -17.07
CA PHE A 442 22.10 -10.25 -16.88
C PHE A 442 21.67 -10.30 -15.40
N PHE A 443 21.11 -9.20 -14.91
CA PHE A 443 20.42 -9.16 -13.63
C PHE A 443 18.91 -9.08 -13.91
N ILE A 444 18.17 -10.13 -13.54
CA ILE A 444 16.74 -10.25 -13.83
C ILE A 444 15.96 -10.05 -12.54
N ILE A 445 14.95 -9.20 -12.60
CA ILE A 445 14.05 -8.94 -11.47
C ILE A 445 12.65 -9.35 -11.91
N ASN A 446 12.14 -10.43 -11.33
CA ASN A 446 10.89 -11.08 -11.69
C ASN A 446 9.90 -10.94 -10.54
N ILE A 447 9.04 -9.93 -10.59
CA ILE A 447 8.03 -9.65 -9.57
C ILE A 447 6.80 -10.50 -9.88
N GLN A 448 6.53 -11.48 -9.03
CA GLN A 448 5.44 -12.44 -9.18
C GLN A 448 4.30 -12.11 -8.23
N VAL A 449 3.09 -12.06 -8.75
CA VAL A 449 1.86 -11.68 -8.04
C VAL A 449 0.89 -12.86 -8.11
N PRO A 450 0.87 -13.75 -7.11
CA PRO A 450 -0.04 -14.90 -7.11
C PRO A 450 -1.49 -14.49 -6.83
N GLY A 451 -2.41 -15.31 -7.31
CA GLY A 451 -3.86 -15.14 -7.17
C GLY A 451 -4.61 -16.15 -8.04
N SER A 452 -5.88 -15.90 -8.36
CA SER A 452 -6.63 -16.73 -9.32
C SER A 452 -6.08 -16.67 -10.76
N THR A 453 -5.16 -15.75 -11.01
CA THR A 453 -4.32 -15.67 -12.21
C THR A 453 -3.02 -15.06 -11.73
N THR A 454 -1.90 -15.77 -11.90
CA THR A 454 -0.59 -15.28 -11.49
C THR A 454 -0.10 -14.30 -12.54
N TYR A 455 0.29 -13.10 -12.12
CA TYR A 455 0.92 -12.10 -12.99
C TYR A 455 2.41 -12.03 -12.70
N ASN A 456 3.24 -11.96 -13.75
CA ASN A 456 4.68 -11.83 -13.61
C ASN A 456 5.16 -10.61 -14.39
N LEU A 457 5.89 -9.73 -13.71
CA LEU A 457 6.46 -8.51 -14.25
C LEU A 457 7.98 -8.62 -14.15
N ALA A 458 8.61 -8.97 -15.28
CA ALA A 458 10.04 -9.23 -15.33
C ALA A 458 10.80 -8.07 -15.99
N PHE A 459 11.95 -7.71 -15.44
CA PHE A 459 12.87 -6.72 -15.96
C PHE A 459 14.23 -7.35 -16.21
N TYR A 460 14.80 -7.11 -17.38
CA TYR A 460 16.11 -7.63 -17.76
C TYR A 460 17.09 -6.47 -17.84
N TYR A 461 18.03 -6.44 -16.90
CA TYR A 461 19.15 -5.50 -16.88
C TYR A 461 20.40 -6.20 -17.37
N MET A 462 21.21 -5.52 -18.18
CA MET A 462 22.40 -6.05 -18.84
C MET A 462 23.62 -5.20 -18.49
N MET A 463 24.76 -5.85 -18.26
CA MET A 463 26.05 -5.23 -17.99
C MET A 463 27.09 -5.75 -18.98
N ASN A 464 27.84 -4.84 -19.60
CA ASN A 464 28.92 -5.16 -20.55
C ASN A 464 30.30 -5.19 -19.86
N GLU A 465 30.43 -4.51 -18.73
CA GLU A 465 31.64 -4.47 -17.92
C GLU A 465 31.77 -5.72 -17.05
N PRO A 466 32.99 -6.22 -16.78
CA PRO A 466 33.22 -7.29 -15.81
C PRO A 466 32.61 -6.99 -14.43
N ILE A 467 31.99 -8.01 -13.84
CA ILE A 467 31.30 -7.92 -12.53
C ILE A 467 32.31 -7.54 -11.44
N GLU A 468 33.54 -8.03 -11.56
CA GLU A 468 34.67 -7.80 -10.67
C GLU A 468 35.02 -6.31 -10.49
N ASN A 469 34.65 -5.44 -11.45
CA ASN A 469 34.83 -4.00 -11.35
C ASN A 469 33.96 -3.36 -10.24
N ASN A 470 32.93 -4.05 -9.75
CA ASN A 470 32.09 -3.59 -8.65
C ASN A 470 32.05 -4.62 -7.52
N SER A 471 32.85 -4.40 -6.48
CA SER A 471 33.00 -5.32 -5.34
C SER A 471 31.68 -5.63 -4.62
N LEU A 472 30.76 -4.67 -4.50
CA LEU A 472 29.47 -4.88 -3.81
C LEU A 472 28.54 -5.78 -4.64
N LEU A 473 28.48 -5.54 -5.95
CA LEU A 473 27.72 -6.36 -6.90
C LEU A 473 28.29 -7.78 -6.99
N ASP A 474 29.61 -7.92 -7.07
CA ASP A 474 30.29 -9.22 -7.11
C ASP A 474 30.00 -10.06 -5.86
N LYS A 475 30.13 -9.45 -4.68
CA LYS A 475 29.76 -10.07 -3.39
C LYS A 475 28.28 -10.45 -3.33
N PHE A 476 27.38 -9.65 -3.91
CA PHE A 476 25.95 -9.96 -3.94
C PHE A 476 25.64 -11.14 -4.87
N ILE A 477 26.29 -11.20 -6.04
CA ILE A 477 26.09 -12.29 -7.01
C ILE A 477 26.68 -13.60 -6.47
N LYS A 478 27.86 -13.57 -5.84
CA LYS A 478 28.56 -14.75 -5.29
C LYS A 478 28.17 -15.12 -3.85
N GLY A 479 27.45 -14.26 -3.14
CA GLY A 479 27.05 -14.44 -1.74
C GLY A 479 26.01 -15.53 -1.51
N ASP A 480 25.52 -15.64 -0.27
CA ASP A 480 24.38 -16.48 0.09
C ASP A 480 23.07 -15.68 0.09
N ASP A 481 21.94 -16.38 0.26
CA ASP A 481 20.62 -15.75 0.24
C ASP A 481 20.38 -14.87 1.46
N ALA A 482 21.00 -15.16 2.61
CA ALA A 482 20.93 -14.30 3.80
C ALA A 482 21.58 -12.93 3.52
N TYR A 483 22.77 -12.91 2.92
CA TYR A 483 23.43 -11.70 2.47
C TYR A 483 22.57 -10.97 1.44
N ARG A 484 22.08 -11.65 0.39
CA ARG A 484 21.26 -11.02 -0.65
C ARG A 484 19.98 -10.40 -0.07
N ASN A 485 19.28 -11.12 0.81
CA ASN A 485 18.05 -10.66 1.45
C ASN A 485 18.26 -9.44 2.34
N SER A 486 19.36 -9.38 3.08
CA SER A 486 19.71 -8.23 3.94
C SER A 486 20.14 -6.97 3.18
N ARG A 487 20.38 -7.06 1.86
CA ARG A 487 20.93 -5.95 1.05
C ARG A 487 20.05 -5.50 -0.11
N PHE A 488 19.22 -6.35 -0.70
CA PHE A 488 18.48 -5.99 -1.91
C PHE A 488 17.35 -4.99 -1.63
N LYS A 489 17.39 -3.83 -2.31
CA LYS A 489 16.45 -2.71 -2.12
C LYS A 489 15.61 -2.42 -3.37
N LEU A 490 14.39 -1.95 -3.11
CA LEU A 490 13.51 -1.29 -4.07
C LEU A 490 13.14 0.12 -3.56
N ILE A 491 13.25 1.12 -4.43
CA ILE A 491 12.65 2.45 -4.24
C ILE A 491 11.48 2.57 -5.23
N PRO A 492 10.22 2.47 -4.77
CA PRO A 492 9.06 2.59 -5.65
C PRO A 492 8.60 4.04 -5.76
N TYR A 493 8.07 4.40 -6.93
CA TYR A 493 7.49 5.72 -7.18
C TYR A 493 6.31 5.66 -8.16
N ILE A 494 5.15 6.16 -7.74
CA ILE A 494 4.00 6.35 -8.63
C ILE A 494 4.00 7.82 -9.10
N SER A 495 4.61 8.07 -10.26
CA SER A 495 4.74 9.43 -10.80
C SER A 495 3.38 9.97 -11.28
N LYS A 496 2.59 9.16 -11.98
CA LYS A 496 1.20 9.45 -12.38
C LYS A 496 0.26 8.40 -11.78
N GLY A 497 -0.83 8.82 -11.18
CA GLY A 497 -1.80 7.91 -10.56
C GLY A 497 -2.67 8.59 -9.51
N SER A 498 -3.69 7.88 -9.03
CA SER A 498 -4.55 8.38 -7.96
C SER A 498 -3.80 8.44 -6.63
N TRP A 499 -4.11 9.43 -5.77
CA TRP A 499 -3.43 9.56 -4.49
C TRP A 499 -3.47 8.29 -3.62
N ILE A 500 -4.57 7.53 -3.59
CA ILE A 500 -4.65 6.28 -2.80
C ILE A 500 -3.56 5.28 -3.20
N VAL A 501 -3.25 5.18 -4.50
CA VAL A 501 -2.16 4.32 -5.00
C VAL A 501 -0.80 4.94 -4.67
N LYS A 502 -0.62 6.26 -4.88
CA LYS A 502 0.61 6.98 -4.49
C LYS A 502 0.94 6.81 -2.99
N GLN A 503 -0.07 6.80 -2.11
CA GLN A 503 0.07 6.60 -0.66
C GLN A 503 0.31 5.13 -0.27
N SER A 504 -0.38 4.19 -0.92
CA SER A 504 -0.23 2.76 -0.64
C SER A 504 1.17 2.26 -0.97
N VAL A 505 1.68 2.64 -2.13
CA VAL A 505 3.01 2.25 -2.62
C VAL A 505 4.12 3.02 -1.89
N GLY A 506 3.88 4.27 -1.50
CA GLY A 506 4.87 5.10 -0.82
C GLY A 506 5.97 5.61 -1.74
N LYS A 507 7.07 6.06 -1.12
CA LYS A 507 8.26 6.67 -1.75
C LYS A 507 9.56 6.42 -0.97
N LYS A 508 9.56 5.49 0.00
CA LYS A 508 10.70 5.14 0.85
C LYS A 508 11.32 3.86 0.29
N ALA A 509 12.64 3.72 0.36
CA ALA A 509 13.31 2.46 0.05
C ALA A 509 12.85 1.35 1.02
N CYS A 510 12.58 0.15 0.50
CA CYS A 510 12.38 -1.06 1.31
C CYS A 510 13.46 -2.10 1.01
N LEU A 511 13.88 -2.86 2.03
CA LEU A 511 14.73 -4.04 1.89
C LEU A 511 13.83 -5.22 1.52
N VAL A 512 13.80 -5.57 0.23
CA VAL A 512 12.78 -6.46 -0.34
C VAL A 512 12.92 -7.87 0.22
N GLY A 513 14.14 -8.37 0.39
CA GLY A 513 14.36 -9.73 0.92
C GLY A 513 14.18 -9.87 2.43
N GLN A 514 13.94 -8.77 3.16
CA GLN A 514 13.46 -8.81 4.55
C GLN A 514 11.92 -8.79 4.59
N ALA A 515 11.26 -8.18 3.61
CA ALA A 515 9.81 -8.00 3.57
C ALA A 515 9.05 -9.05 2.72
N LEU A 516 9.75 -9.77 1.85
CA LEU A 516 9.20 -10.76 0.90
C LEU A 516 10.17 -11.93 0.70
N GLN A 517 9.61 -13.11 0.44
CA GLN A 517 10.39 -14.25 -0.01
C GLN A 517 10.92 -14.02 -1.43
N ILE A 518 12.24 -14.12 -1.60
CA ILE A 518 12.93 -14.06 -2.89
C ILE A 518 13.57 -15.42 -3.17
N HIS A 519 13.33 -15.94 -4.37
CA HIS A 519 14.02 -17.13 -4.86
C HIS A 519 15.09 -16.70 -5.87
N TYR A 520 16.31 -17.18 -5.70
CA TYR A 520 17.46 -16.82 -6.53
C TYR A 520 17.78 -17.94 -7.52
N PHE A 521 17.77 -17.63 -8.81
CA PHE A 521 18.17 -18.57 -9.87
C PHE A 521 19.46 -18.08 -10.53
N HIS A 522 20.47 -18.96 -10.60
CA HIS A 522 21.81 -18.61 -11.05
C HIS A 522 22.18 -19.41 -12.30
N GLY A 523 22.38 -18.70 -13.41
CA GLY A 523 22.85 -19.27 -14.66
C GLY A 523 24.32 -18.97 -14.93
N LYS A 524 24.80 -19.30 -16.14
CA LYS A 524 26.19 -19.03 -16.53
C LYS A 524 26.52 -17.54 -16.64
N ASN A 525 25.55 -16.74 -17.05
CA ASN A 525 25.68 -15.30 -17.30
C ASN A 525 24.50 -14.49 -16.75
N TYR A 526 23.78 -15.02 -15.76
CA TYR A 526 22.68 -14.27 -15.14
C TYR A 526 22.42 -14.66 -13.67
N LEU A 527 21.84 -13.72 -12.95
CA LEU A 527 21.17 -13.93 -11.67
C LEU A 527 19.73 -13.41 -11.79
N GLU A 528 18.75 -14.25 -11.47
CA GLU A 528 17.33 -13.90 -11.42
C GLU A 528 16.81 -13.88 -9.98
N LEU A 529 16.08 -12.81 -9.65
CA LEU A 529 15.38 -12.61 -8.39
C LEU A 529 13.88 -12.81 -8.62
N GLY A 530 13.38 -14.00 -8.33
CA GLY A 530 11.95 -14.34 -8.32
C GLY A 530 11.31 -13.90 -7.01
N ILE A 531 10.80 -12.66 -6.97
CA ILE A 531 10.19 -12.03 -5.79
C ILE A 531 8.73 -12.44 -5.70
N ASP A 532 8.34 -13.16 -4.64
CA ASP A 532 6.95 -13.54 -4.40
C ASP A 532 6.23 -12.48 -3.55
N VAL A 533 5.39 -11.66 -4.18
CA VAL A 533 4.51 -10.69 -3.51
C VAL A 533 3.47 -11.39 -2.62
N GLY A 534 3.14 -12.65 -2.92
CA GLY A 534 2.18 -13.45 -2.15
C GLY A 534 2.62 -13.72 -0.72
N SER A 535 3.93 -13.80 -0.48
CA SER A 535 4.54 -14.07 0.83
C SER A 535 4.20 -13.03 1.92
N SER A 536 3.76 -11.81 1.56
CA SER A 536 3.32 -10.79 2.53
C SER A 536 1.86 -10.39 2.29
N THR A 537 1.03 -10.45 3.33
CA THR A 537 -0.37 -9.98 3.31
C THR A 537 -0.46 -8.48 2.97
N VAL A 538 0.45 -7.68 3.54
CA VAL A 538 0.58 -6.24 3.29
C VAL A 538 0.92 -5.97 1.82
N ALA A 539 1.93 -6.65 1.27
CA ALA A 539 2.33 -6.48 -0.13
C ALA A 539 1.23 -6.93 -1.10
N ARG A 540 0.57 -8.05 -0.81
CA ARG A 540 -0.60 -8.58 -1.53
C ARG A 540 -1.74 -7.56 -1.55
N GLY A 541 -2.05 -6.91 -0.42
CA GLY A 541 -3.04 -5.84 -0.32
C GLY A 541 -2.69 -4.60 -1.16
N VAL A 542 -1.44 -4.12 -1.08
CA VAL A 542 -0.96 -2.98 -1.87
C VAL A 542 -1.00 -3.30 -3.37
N VAL A 543 -0.54 -4.48 -3.79
CA VAL A 543 -0.53 -4.86 -5.21
C VAL A 543 -1.94 -5.14 -5.73
N SER A 544 -2.84 -5.75 -4.94
CA SER A 544 -4.25 -5.90 -5.30
C SER A 544 -4.93 -4.55 -5.56
N LEU A 545 -4.58 -3.50 -4.81
CA LEU A 545 -5.01 -2.14 -5.12
C LEU A 545 -4.39 -1.68 -6.44
N VAL A 546 -3.06 -1.75 -6.60
CA VAL A 546 -2.35 -1.29 -7.82
C VAL A 546 -2.90 -1.92 -9.09
N LEU A 547 -3.17 -3.24 -9.09
CA LEU A 547 -3.78 -3.98 -10.21
C LEU A 547 -5.08 -3.34 -10.69
N GLY A 548 -5.92 -2.84 -9.77
CA GLY A 548 -7.18 -2.17 -10.07
C GLY A 548 -7.04 -0.80 -10.77
N TYR A 549 -5.85 -0.19 -10.76
CA TYR A 549 -5.61 1.14 -11.36
C TYR A 549 -4.61 1.14 -12.52
N LEU A 550 -3.89 0.05 -12.81
CA LEU A 550 -2.75 -0.04 -13.75
C LEU A 550 -2.88 0.82 -15.03
N THR A 551 -4.04 0.77 -15.69
CA THR A 551 -4.31 1.49 -16.95
C THR A 551 -4.23 3.01 -16.83
N ASN A 552 -4.18 3.54 -15.61
CA ASN A 552 -4.13 4.96 -15.28
C ASN A 552 -2.85 5.35 -14.53
N LEU A 553 -1.94 4.40 -14.29
CA LEU A 553 -0.69 4.62 -13.58
C LEU A 553 0.48 4.86 -14.53
N VAL A 554 1.46 5.63 -14.05
CA VAL A 554 2.85 5.49 -14.45
C VAL A 554 3.61 5.07 -13.21
N ILE A 555 4.24 3.90 -13.29
CA ILE A 555 4.97 3.26 -12.19
C ILE A 555 6.45 3.37 -12.52
N GLU A 556 7.22 3.94 -11.60
CA GLU A 556 8.66 4.07 -11.68
C GLU A 556 9.28 3.32 -10.51
N MET A 557 10.38 2.61 -10.75
CA MET A 557 11.07 1.82 -9.72
C MET A 557 12.57 1.93 -9.95
N ALA A 558 13.33 1.95 -8.85
CA ALA A 558 14.78 1.83 -8.85
C ALA A 558 15.20 0.68 -7.93
N PHE A 559 16.15 -0.13 -8.40
CA PHE A 559 16.68 -1.28 -7.67
C PHE A 559 18.14 -1.05 -7.34
N LEU A 560 18.57 -1.43 -6.15
CA LEU A 560 19.93 -1.22 -5.66
C LEU A 560 20.33 -2.24 -4.58
N ILE A 561 21.62 -2.28 -4.27
CA ILE A 561 22.18 -3.08 -3.17
C ILE A 561 22.55 -2.10 -2.06
N GLN A 562 22.12 -2.39 -0.83
CA GLN A 562 22.40 -1.53 0.32
C GLN A 562 23.90 -1.53 0.65
N GLY A 563 24.49 -0.33 0.78
CA GLY A 563 25.81 -0.15 1.39
C GLY A 563 25.71 -0.04 2.91
N ASN A 564 26.52 -0.82 3.63
CA ASN A 564 26.61 -0.86 5.10
C ASN A 564 28.00 -0.45 5.62
N THR A 565 29.05 -0.55 4.81
CA THR A 565 30.41 -0.09 5.17
C THR A 565 30.82 1.14 4.35
N HIS A 566 31.88 1.84 4.77
CA HIS A 566 32.35 3.04 4.08
C HIS A 566 32.89 2.73 2.66
N GLU A 567 33.43 1.54 2.45
CA GLU A 567 33.94 1.08 1.14
C GLU A 567 32.82 0.64 0.19
N GLU A 568 31.61 0.44 0.71
CA GLU A 568 30.39 0.13 -0.06
C GLU A 568 29.58 1.39 -0.41
N LEU A 569 30.09 2.58 -0.05
CA LEU A 569 29.44 3.87 -0.30
C LEU A 569 30.24 4.73 -1.30
N PRO A 570 29.57 5.55 -2.14
CA PRO A 570 28.14 5.78 -2.18
C PRO A 570 27.39 4.58 -2.80
N GLU A 571 26.11 4.42 -2.44
CA GLU A 571 25.26 3.41 -3.08
C GLU A 571 25.14 3.66 -4.60
N ALA A 572 24.88 2.60 -5.37
CA ALA A 572 24.63 2.71 -6.81
C ALA A 572 23.36 1.94 -7.20
N LEU A 573 22.56 2.52 -8.10
CA LEU A 573 21.40 1.84 -8.66
C LEU A 573 21.86 0.72 -9.59
N ILE A 574 21.36 -0.50 -9.42
CA ILE A 574 21.49 -1.57 -10.43
C ILE A 574 20.83 -1.09 -11.72
N GLY A 575 19.59 -0.61 -11.61
CA GLY A 575 18.79 -0.18 -12.74
C GLY A 575 17.51 0.53 -12.31
N THR A 576 16.89 1.23 -13.26
CA THR A 576 15.55 1.82 -13.10
C THR A 576 14.59 1.25 -14.14
N CYS A 577 13.29 1.33 -13.88
CA CYS A 577 12.26 1.14 -14.91
C CYS A 577 11.16 2.17 -14.75
N ARG A 578 10.48 2.46 -15.86
CA ARG A 578 9.23 3.22 -15.94
C ARG A 578 8.24 2.47 -16.80
N LEU A 579 7.04 2.25 -16.27
CA LEU A 579 5.96 1.50 -16.90
C LEU A 579 4.78 2.44 -17.12
N ASN A 580 4.33 2.57 -18.37
CA ASN A 580 3.27 3.49 -18.75
C ASN A 580 1.96 2.72 -18.96
N HIS A 581 0.93 3.01 -18.16
CA HIS A 581 -0.45 2.61 -18.41
C HIS A 581 -0.62 1.11 -18.73
N LEU A 582 -0.10 0.24 -17.84
CA LEU A 582 -0.19 -1.21 -17.97
C LEU A 582 -1.65 -1.70 -17.97
N ASP A 583 -1.91 -2.84 -18.58
CA ASP A 583 -3.24 -3.44 -18.68
C ASP A 583 -3.14 -4.94 -18.40
N ALA A 584 -3.78 -5.39 -17.32
CA ALA A 584 -3.79 -6.80 -16.92
C ALA A 584 -4.47 -7.72 -17.95
N SER A 585 -5.34 -7.18 -18.82
CA SER A 585 -5.95 -7.95 -19.91
C SER A 585 -4.99 -8.21 -21.08
N LYS A 586 -3.93 -7.40 -21.20
CA LYS A 586 -2.89 -7.53 -22.25
C LYS A 586 -1.64 -8.29 -21.81
N ALA A 587 -1.63 -8.84 -20.59
CA ALA A 587 -0.56 -9.74 -20.16
C ALA A 587 -0.47 -10.94 -21.10
N PHE A 588 0.73 -11.27 -21.55
CA PHE A 588 0.99 -12.41 -22.41
C PHE A 588 0.69 -13.70 -21.65
N LEU A 589 -0.16 -14.55 -22.23
CA LEU A 589 -0.51 -15.83 -21.60
C LEU A 589 0.60 -16.85 -21.85
N VAL A 590 1.37 -17.18 -20.81
CA VAL A 590 2.23 -18.36 -20.80
C VAL A 590 1.33 -19.59 -20.75
N LYS A 591 1.71 -20.66 -21.46
CA LYS A 591 1.00 -21.95 -21.55
C LYS A 591 1.96 -23.08 -21.19
#